data_AF-A0A5E8B5A6-F1
#
_entry.id   AF-A0A5E8B5A6-F1
#
_cell.length_a   1.000
_cell.length_b   1.000
_cell.length_c   1.000
_cell.angle_alpha   90.00
_cell.angle_beta   90.00
_cell.angle_gamma   90.00
#
_symmetry.space_group_name_H-M   'P 1'
#
loop_
_entity.id
_entity.type
_entity.pdbx_description
1 polymer ?
#
loop_
_entity_poly.entity_id
_entity_poly.type
_entity_poly.pdbx_seq_one_letter_code
_entity_poly.pdbx_strand_id
1 'polypeptide(L)'
;MIFQYKIPRNRIKLYYNNLKKAVEERELQEFYNHEKIIEIANSFGKKIEQVSENWNLDMDIAIELTRLALYDIIIFADDSGSMVLEENGQRTTDLNNVISHTAYISSLFDDNGIEVRFINSSIQGNSIRNENEVKKLVSSVNFKGLTPLGSNLKTKVLEPLVLKPAREKKLKKPVLVIIITDGVPTGENPLILEKTIKNAKSDLSKTKYGSGALGLQFAQVGNDIPARDFLAKLDVDPEVGGMVDCTSNYEIEKEEMESLGTELTYETWLVKMFLGAIDPKYDEMDE
;
A
#
# COMPACT_ATOMS: atom_id res chain seq x y z
N MET A 1 -14.28 1.15 37.41
CA MET A 1 -13.10 0.27 37.56
C MET A 1 -12.73 -0.19 36.15
N ILE A 2 -11.78 0.49 35.51
CA ILE A 2 -11.37 0.19 34.13
C ILE A 2 -10.56 -1.11 34.20
N PHE A 3 -11.12 -2.21 33.74
CA PHE A 3 -10.36 -3.45 33.56
C PHE A 3 -9.31 -3.19 32.48
N GLN A 4 -8.08 -2.86 32.90
CA GLN A 4 -6.90 -3.05 32.07
C GLN A 4 -6.76 -4.56 31.82
N TYR A 5 -7.45 -5.05 30.79
CA TYR A 5 -7.15 -6.33 30.20
C TYR A 5 -5.71 -6.25 29.68
N LYS A 6 -4.78 -6.84 30.44
CA LYS A 6 -3.42 -7.07 29.97
C LYS A 6 -3.53 -7.98 28.75
N ILE A 7 -3.05 -7.51 27.61
CA ILE A 7 -2.88 -8.35 26.43
C ILE A 7 -2.05 -9.57 26.85
N PRO A 8 -2.47 -10.80 26.52
CA PRO A 8 -1.73 -11.98 26.90
C PRO A 8 -0.28 -11.85 26.43
N ARG A 9 0.70 -12.15 27.29
CA ARG A 9 2.14 -12.15 26.93
C ARG A 9 2.44 -12.94 25.65
N ASN A 10 1.60 -13.92 25.33
CA ASN A 10 1.70 -14.72 24.11
C ASN A 10 1.50 -13.88 22.82
N ARG A 11 0.59 -12.90 22.82
CA ARG A 11 0.30 -12.07 21.63
C ARG A 11 1.45 -11.12 21.28
N ILE A 12 2.07 -10.49 22.28
CA ILE A 12 3.24 -9.62 22.05
C ILE A 12 4.38 -10.41 21.39
N LYS A 13 4.56 -11.68 21.78
CA LYS A 13 5.54 -12.56 21.14
C LYS A 13 5.20 -12.84 19.66
N LEU A 14 3.91 -13.03 19.34
CA LEU A 14 3.46 -13.20 17.95
C LEU A 14 3.72 -11.94 17.12
N TYR A 15 3.35 -10.76 17.62
CA TYR A 15 3.64 -9.49 16.95
C TYR A 15 5.14 -9.29 16.72
N TYR A 16 5.96 -9.51 17.76
CA TYR A 16 7.41 -9.43 17.66
C TYR A 16 7.97 -10.36 16.60
N ASN A 17 7.54 -11.63 16.59
CA ASN A 17 8.01 -12.61 15.62
C ASN A 17 7.62 -12.23 14.18
N ASN A 18 6.39 -11.74 13.98
CA ASN A 18 5.93 -11.31 12.66
C ASN A 18 6.74 -10.12 12.13
N LEU A 19 6.90 -9.08 12.97
CA LEU A 19 7.72 -7.91 12.63
C LEU A 19 9.18 -8.28 12.38
N LYS A 20 9.76 -9.13 13.22
CA LYS A 20 11.16 -9.58 13.07
C LYS A 20 11.35 -10.32 11.75
N LYS A 21 10.43 -11.22 11.42
CA LYS A 21 10.43 -11.96 10.15
C LYS A 21 10.36 -10.99 8.96
N ALA A 22 9.44 -10.02 8.98
CA ALA A 22 9.34 -9.01 7.92
C ALA A 22 10.62 -8.16 7.77
N VAL A 23 11.25 -7.77 8.88
CA VAL A 23 12.54 -7.04 8.86
C VAL A 23 13.66 -7.88 8.23
N GLU A 24 13.68 -9.19 8.47
CA GLU A 24 14.65 -10.11 7.87
C GLU A 24 14.37 -10.33 6.38
N GLU A 25 13.12 -10.62 6.00
CA GLU A 25 12.70 -10.88 4.62
C GLU A 25 12.88 -9.69 3.68
N ARG A 26 12.66 -8.47 4.20
CA ARG A 26 12.75 -7.23 3.42
C ARG A 26 14.03 -6.43 3.67
N GLU A 27 15.01 -7.01 4.37
CA GLU A 27 16.32 -6.39 4.65
C GLU A 27 16.23 -4.99 5.31
N LEU A 28 15.38 -4.83 6.31
CA LEU A 28 15.06 -3.53 6.94
C LEU A 28 15.89 -3.21 8.18
N GLN A 29 17.02 -3.89 8.39
CA GLN A 29 17.79 -3.82 9.64
C GLN A 29 18.39 -2.43 9.90
N GLU A 30 18.59 -1.61 8.85
CA GLU A 30 19.04 -0.22 8.99
C GLU A 30 18.00 0.66 9.71
N PHE A 31 16.71 0.29 9.65
CA PHE A 31 15.62 1.02 10.31
C PHE A 31 15.26 0.42 11.67
N TYR A 32 15.34 -0.91 11.80
CA TYR A 32 14.77 -1.63 12.94
C TYR A 32 15.79 -2.55 13.59
N ASN A 33 16.28 -2.13 14.76
CA ASN A 33 17.00 -3.03 15.66
C ASN A 33 16.01 -3.82 16.55
N HIS A 34 16.54 -4.77 17.32
CA HIS A 34 15.75 -5.61 18.21
C HIS A 34 14.87 -4.81 19.19
N GLU A 35 15.41 -3.74 19.77
CA GLU A 35 14.70 -2.89 20.75
C GLU A 35 13.52 -2.16 20.10
N LYS A 36 13.71 -1.64 18.88
CA LYS A 36 12.66 -0.94 18.13
C LYS A 36 11.52 -1.89 17.74
N ILE A 37 11.84 -3.12 17.35
CA ILE A 37 10.82 -4.14 17.04
C ILE A 37 9.99 -4.47 18.29
N ILE A 38 10.63 -4.60 19.46
CA ILE A 38 9.94 -4.79 20.73
C ILE A 38 9.04 -3.60 21.06
N GLU A 39 9.52 -2.37 20.86
CA GLU A 39 8.74 -1.15 21.11
C GLU A 39 7.46 -1.13 20.27
N ILE A 40 7.57 -1.41 18.96
CA ILE A 40 6.43 -1.48 18.04
C ILE A 40 5.48 -2.62 18.45
N ALA A 41 6.01 -3.82 18.72
CA ALA A 41 5.19 -4.96 19.15
C ALA A 41 4.38 -4.66 20.43
N ASN A 42 4.94 -3.87 21.37
CA ASN A 42 4.24 -3.45 22.59
C ASN A 42 3.22 -2.33 22.34
N SER A 43 3.40 -1.51 21.29
CA SER A 43 2.52 -0.38 20.99
C SER A 43 1.15 -0.79 20.44
N PHE A 44 1.06 -2.01 19.88
CA PHE A 44 -0.18 -2.50 19.27
C PHE A 44 -1.34 -2.60 20.23
N GLY A 45 -1.11 -2.87 21.52
CA GLY A 45 -2.19 -2.80 22.48
C GLY A 45 -3.39 -3.70 22.09
N LYS A 46 -4.58 -3.11 22.11
CA LYS A 46 -5.84 -3.69 21.60
C LYS A 46 -6.14 -3.33 20.13
N LYS A 47 -5.24 -2.61 19.46
CA LYS A 47 -5.49 -2.10 18.10
C LYS A 47 -5.71 -3.24 17.11
N ILE A 48 -5.01 -4.37 17.26
CA ILE A 48 -5.21 -5.55 16.41
C ILE A 48 -6.55 -6.25 16.68
N GLU A 49 -7.00 -6.29 17.93
CA GLU A 49 -8.35 -6.79 18.27
C GLU A 49 -9.41 -5.88 17.63
N GLN A 50 -9.21 -4.57 17.70
CA GLN A 50 -10.11 -3.59 17.07
C GLN A 50 -10.17 -3.77 15.54
N VAL A 51 -9.06 -4.02 14.87
CA VAL A 51 -9.03 -4.32 13.43
C VAL A 51 -9.78 -5.62 13.14
N SER A 52 -9.49 -6.68 13.88
CA SER A 52 -10.16 -7.98 13.75
C SER A 52 -11.68 -7.86 13.91
N GLU A 53 -12.15 -7.13 14.92
CA GLU A 53 -13.59 -6.91 15.15
C GLU A 53 -14.22 -6.02 14.06
N ASN A 54 -13.57 -4.90 13.70
CA ASN A 54 -14.13 -3.94 12.75
C ASN A 54 -14.17 -4.46 11.33
N TRP A 55 -13.19 -5.29 10.95
CA TRP A 55 -13.07 -5.87 9.60
C TRP A 55 -13.53 -7.34 9.56
N ASN A 56 -14.08 -7.87 10.66
CA ASN A 56 -14.50 -9.26 10.79
C ASN A 56 -13.41 -10.26 10.32
N LEU A 57 -12.16 -9.99 10.67
CA LEU A 57 -11.02 -10.81 10.30
C LEU A 57 -10.67 -11.80 11.41
N ASP A 58 -10.25 -13.00 11.03
CA ASP A 58 -9.58 -13.92 11.94
C ASP A 58 -8.35 -13.25 12.57
N MET A 59 -8.13 -13.52 13.85
CA MET A 59 -7.05 -12.88 14.61
C MET A 59 -5.68 -13.14 13.98
N ASP A 60 -5.47 -14.31 13.38
CA ASP A 60 -4.22 -14.65 12.70
C ASP A 60 -4.00 -13.77 11.46
N ILE A 61 -5.04 -13.47 10.68
CA ILE A 61 -4.98 -12.54 9.54
C ILE A 61 -4.74 -11.11 10.05
N ALA A 62 -5.43 -10.69 11.11
CA ALA A 62 -5.25 -9.37 11.70
C ALA A 62 -3.82 -9.16 12.26
N ILE A 63 -3.18 -10.23 12.76
CA ILE A 63 -1.77 -10.19 13.19
C ILE A 63 -0.85 -9.87 12.00
N GLU A 64 -1.11 -10.40 10.80
CA GLU A 64 -0.26 -10.14 9.63
C GLU A 64 -0.19 -8.65 9.29
N LEU A 65 -1.30 -7.90 9.45
CA LEU A 65 -1.37 -6.45 9.23
C LEU A 65 -0.41 -5.64 10.11
N THR A 66 0.13 -6.22 11.19
CA THR A 66 1.16 -5.56 12.02
C THR A 66 2.40 -5.15 11.22
N ARG A 67 2.71 -5.83 10.10
CA ARG A 67 3.83 -5.48 9.22
C ARG A 67 3.74 -4.05 8.68
N LEU A 68 2.53 -3.51 8.50
CA LEU A 68 2.30 -2.13 8.05
C LEU A 68 2.92 -1.09 9.00
N ALA A 69 3.09 -1.42 10.28
CA ALA A 69 3.74 -0.52 11.25
C ALA A 69 5.22 -0.23 10.92
N LEU A 70 5.84 -1.08 10.08
CA LEU A 70 7.21 -0.89 9.60
C LEU A 70 7.28 0.10 8.42
N TYR A 71 6.16 0.60 7.89
CA TYR A 71 6.16 1.42 6.67
C TYR A 71 5.45 2.75 6.90
N ASP A 72 5.97 3.81 6.30
CA ASP A 72 5.18 5.01 5.99
C ASP A 72 4.39 4.75 4.71
N ILE A 73 3.09 5.03 4.71
CA ILE A 73 2.21 4.71 3.58
C ILE A 73 1.90 5.97 2.77
N ILE A 74 2.12 5.89 1.46
CA ILE A 74 1.79 6.94 0.50
C ILE A 74 0.79 6.39 -0.50
N ILE A 75 -0.36 7.04 -0.63
CA ILE A 75 -1.28 6.79 -1.73
C ILE A 75 -0.86 7.63 -2.93
N PHE A 76 -0.76 6.99 -4.09
CA PHE A 76 -0.69 7.65 -5.38
C PHE A 76 -1.96 7.35 -6.18
N ALA A 77 -2.88 8.32 -6.20
CA ALA A 77 -4.24 8.16 -6.67
C ALA A 77 -4.43 8.68 -8.10
N ASP A 78 -5.07 7.87 -8.95
CA ASP A 78 -5.52 8.28 -10.27
C ASP A 78 -6.68 9.29 -10.18
N ASP A 79 -6.48 10.43 -10.81
CA ASP A 79 -7.46 11.51 -10.98
C ASP A 79 -7.63 11.89 -12.46
N SER A 80 -7.41 10.94 -13.37
CA SER A 80 -7.66 11.10 -14.80
C SER A 80 -9.16 11.19 -15.12
N GLY A 81 -9.48 11.46 -16.38
CA GLY A 81 -10.88 11.56 -16.82
C GLY A 81 -11.64 10.23 -16.78
N SER A 82 -10.98 9.09 -17.01
CA SER A 82 -11.62 7.77 -17.08
C SER A 82 -12.28 7.39 -15.74
N MET A 83 -11.66 7.79 -14.63
CA MET A 83 -12.15 7.58 -13.26
C MET A 83 -13.57 8.08 -13.01
N VAL A 84 -14.01 9.13 -13.71
CA VAL A 84 -15.37 9.74 -13.53
C VAL A 84 -16.30 9.56 -14.72
N LEU A 85 -15.75 9.28 -15.91
CA LEU A 85 -16.55 9.12 -17.13
C LEU A 85 -17.13 7.71 -17.27
N GLU A 86 -16.52 6.73 -16.61
CA GLU A 86 -16.88 5.32 -16.71
C GLU A 86 -17.49 4.80 -15.40
N GLU A 87 -18.19 3.67 -15.49
CA GLU A 87 -18.71 2.92 -14.35
C GLU A 87 -19.58 3.72 -13.35
N ASN A 88 -20.25 4.79 -13.82
CA ASN A 88 -21.15 5.63 -13.03
C ASN A 88 -20.54 6.14 -11.70
N GLY A 89 -19.23 6.37 -11.66
CA GLY A 89 -18.51 6.84 -10.48
C GLY A 89 -18.06 5.75 -9.50
N GLN A 90 -18.24 4.47 -9.82
CA GLN A 90 -17.79 3.35 -8.99
C GLN A 90 -16.27 3.43 -8.73
N ARG A 91 -15.47 3.70 -9.75
CA ARG A 91 -14.00 3.87 -9.61
C ARG A 91 -13.60 4.91 -8.57
N THR A 92 -14.29 6.05 -8.52
CA THR A 92 -14.04 7.06 -7.48
C THR A 92 -14.52 6.62 -6.09
N THR A 93 -15.58 5.81 -6.03
CA THR A 93 -16.05 5.20 -4.77
C THR A 93 -15.01 4.23 -4.23
N ASP A 94 -14.50 3.33 -5.07
CA ASP A 94 -13.48 2.35 -4.68
C ASP A 94 -12.19 3.04 -4.27
N LEU A 95 -11.74 4.04 -5.04
CA LEU A 95 -10.61 4.87 -4.66
C LEU A 95 -10.81 5.52 -3.27
N ASN A 96 -11.97 6.11 -2.99
CA ASN A 96 -12.27 6.66 -1.67
C ASN A 96 -12.23 5.58 -0.58
N ASN A 97 -12.75 4.39 -0.86
CA ASN A 97 -12.77 3.28 0.09
C ASN A 97 -11.36 2.79 0.41
N VAL A 98 -10.51 2.56 -0.59
CA VAL A 98 -9.12 2.13 -0.39
C VAL A 98 -8.35 3.17 0.44
N ILE A 99 -8.45 4.46 0.10
CA ILE A 99 -7.75 5.52 0.85
C ILE A 99 -8.28 5.59 2.29
N SER A 100 -9.59 5.46 2.50
CA SER A 100 -10.20 5.52 3.84
C SER A 100 -9.77 4.34 4.72
N HIS A 101 -9.72 3.12 4.18
CA HIS A 101 -9.23 1.94 4.91
C HIS A 101 -7.73 2.05 5.20
N THR A 102 -6.95 2.56 4.25
CA THR A 102 -5.52 2.83 4.45
C THR A 102 -5.30 3.86 5.56
N ALA A 103 -6.07 4.96 5.56
CA ALA A 103 -5.97 6.00 6.58
C ALA A 103 -6.37 5.46 7.96
N TYR A 104 -7.43 4.65 8.02
CA TYR A 104 -7.88 3.99 9.25
C TYR A 104 -6.80 3.06 9.82
N ILE A 105 -6.31 2.11 9.04
CA ILE A 105 -5.32 1.13 9.52
C ILE A 105 -3.99 1.80 9.87
N SER A 106 -3.54 2.76 9.07
CA SER A 106 -2.34 3.56 9.35
C SER A 106 -2.49 4.33 10.66
N SER A 107 -3.65 4.95 10.94
CA SER A 107 -3.89 5.70 12.19
C SER A 107 -3.80 4.84 13.46
N LEU A 108 -3.91 3.52 13.33
CA LEU A 108 -3.73 2.60 14.44
C LEU A 108 -2.25 2.31 14.68
N PHE A 109 -1.43 2.27 13.64
CA PHE A 109 -0.03 1.83 13.73
C PHE A 109 0.97 2.99 13.78
N ASP A 110 0.60 4.14 13.25
CA ASP A 110 1.43 5.33 13.17
C ASP A 110 0.68 6.59 13.63
N ASP A 111 1.42 7.50 14.25
CA ASP A 111 0.94 8.80 14.66
C ASP A 111 1.07 9.85 13.54
N ASN A 112 1.81 9.60 12.45
CA ASN A 112 2.01 10.58 11.37
C ASN A 112 0.82 10.63 10.38
N GLY A 113 0.13 9.52 10.12
CA GLY A 113 -0.92 9.39 9.11
C GLY A 113 -0.38 9.25 7.68
N ILE A 114 -1.25 8.97 6.71
CA ILE A 114 -0.83 8.73 5.33
C ILE A 114 -0.60 10.03 4.55
N GLU A 115 0.23 9.93 3.52
CA GLU A 115 0.32 10.95 2.47
C GLU A 115 -0.51 10.53 1.26
N VAL A 116 -1.11 11.50 0.57
CA VAL A 116 -1.88 11.28 -0.65
C VAL A 116 -1.39 12.24 -1.71
N ARG A 117 -1.03 11.70 -2.88
CA ARG A 117 -0.67 12.43 -4.09
C ARG A 117 -1.58 11.96 -5.22
N PHE A 118 -1.88 12.86 -6.15
CA PHE A 118 -2.69 12.55 -7.32
C PHE A 118 -1.83 12.61 -8.58
N ILE A 119 -2.18 11.79 -9.58
CA ILE A 119 -1.44 11.73 -10.86
C ILE A 119 -1.38 13.12 -11.51
N ASN A 120 -2.51 13.80 -11.69
CA ASN A 120 -2.63 15.06 -12.41
C ASN A 120 -2.63 16.27 -11.46
N SER A 121 -3.46 16.24 -10.42
CA SER A 121 -3.67 17.38 -9.52
C SER A 121 -2.43 17.75 -8.70
N SER A 122 -2.30 19.04 -8.38
CA SER A 122 -1.32 19.58 -7.43
C SER A 122 -1.84 19.60 -5.99
N ILE A 123 -3.13 19.30 -5.79
CA ILE A 123 -3.70 19.10 -4.46
C ILE A 123 -3.06 17.84 -3.87
N GLN A 124 -2.80 17.86 -2.57
CA GLN A 124 -2.18 16.75 -1.85
C GLN A 124 -2.73 16.66 -0.43
N GLY A 125 -2.77 15.44 0.09
CA GLY A 125 -3.06 15.15 1.50
C GLY A 125 -1.76 14.84 2.24
N ASN A 126 -1.60 15.38 3.44
CA ASN A 126 -0.51 15.02 4.33
C ASN A 126 -1.08 14.75 5.72
N SER A 127 -0.60 13.70 6.37
CA SER A 127 -1.07 13.28 7.69
C SER A 127 -2.57 12.98 7.74
N ILE A 128 -3.11 12.37 6.67
CA ILE A 128 -4.51 11.96 6.60
C ILE A 128 -4.72 10.73 7.49
N ARG A 129 -5.73 10.76 8.36
CA ARG A 129 -5.93 9.73 9.40
C ARG A 129 -7.32 9.14 9.47
N ASN A 130 -8.28 9.72 8.76
CA ASN A 130 -9.68 9.28 8.85
C ASN A 130 -10.44 9.55 7.56
N GLU A 131 -11.55 8.84 7.40
CA GLU A 131 -12.45 8.91 6.25
C GLU A 131 -12.97 10.33 5.97
N ASN A 132 -13.21 11.15 7.00
CA ASN A 132 -13.70 12.51 6.81
C ASN A 132 -12.65 13.41 6.13
N GLU A 133 -11.38 13.26 6.49
CA GLU A 133 -10.26 13.95 5.83
C GLU A 133 -10.09 13.46 4.39
N VAL A 134 -10.22 12.15 4.15
CA VAL A 134 -10.19 11.55 2.81
C VAL A 134 -11.29 12.13 1.93
N LYS A 135 -12.56 12.10 2.37
CA LYS A 135 -13.69 12.65 1.61
C LYS A 135 -13.50 14.12 1.28
N LYS A 136 -12.98 14.92 2.22
CA LYS A 136 -12.68 16.35 1.99
C LYS A 136 -11.57 16.53 0.95
N LEU A 137 -10.52 15.72 1.03
CA LEU A 137 -9.42 15.77 0.08
C LEU A 137 -9.88 15.39 -1.33
N VAL A 138 -10.51 14.22 -1.50
CA VAL A 138 -10.90 13.71 -2.81
C VAL A 138 -11.96 14.61 -3.46
N SER A 139 -12.93 15.12 -2.71
CA SER A 139 -13.94 16.06 -3.24
C SER A 139 -13.37 17.42 -3.68
N SER A 140 -12.15 17.77 -3.25
CA SER A 140 -11.46 18.99 -3.71
C SER A 140 -10.71 18.80 -5.03
N VAL A 141 -10.53 17.55 -5.49
CA VAL A 141 -9.80 17.22 -6.72
C VAL A 141 -10.75 17.21 -7.92
N ASN A 142 -10.31 17.82 -9.01
CA ASN A 142 -11.02 17.77 -10.29
C ASN A 142 -10.41 16.67 -11.17
N PHE A 143 -11.15 15.59 -11.37
CA PHE A 143 -10.74 14.41 -12.12
C PHE A 143 -10.74 14.71 -13.63
N LYS A 144 -9.55 14.74 -14.23
CA LYS A 144 -9.33 15.08 -15.64
C LYS A 144 -7.91 14.75 -16.08
N GLY A 145 -7.73 14.70 -17.39
CA GLY A 145 -6.43 14.51 -18.01
C GLY A 145 -6.15 13.06 -18.36
N LEU A 146 -4.94 12.83 -18.84
CA LEU A 146 -4.41 11.50 -19.16
C LEU A 146 -3.82 10.87 -17.89
N THR A 147 -3.19 9.71 -18.05
CA THR A 147 -2.62 8.92 -16.94
C THR A 147 -1.09 8.79 -17.09
N PRO A 148 -0.29 9.88 -17.01
CA PRO A 148 1.17 9.82 -17.10
C PRO A 148 1.78 9.27 -15.79
N LEU A 149 1.50 8.00 -15.52
CA LEU A 149 1.71 7.34 -14.24
C LEU A 149 3.18 7.31 -13.81
N GLY A 150 4.09 6.90 -14.69
CA GLY A 150 5.51 6.75 -14.37
C GLY A 150 6.20 8.09 -14.11
N SER A 151 6.02 9.08 -14.98
CA SER A 151 6.63 10.40 -14.80
C SER A 151 6.12 11.13 -13.56
N ASN A 152 4.83 11.04 -13.25
CA ASN A 152 4.26 11.66 -12.06
C ASN A 152 4.52 10.86 -10.78
N LEU A 153 4.59 9.53 -10.83
CA LEU A 153 5.06 8.71 -9.70
C LEU A 153 6.47 9.14 -9.30
N LYS A 154 7.35 9.31 -10.29
CA LYS A 154 8.71 9.80 -10.05
C LYS A 154 8.73 11.18 -9.39
N THR A 155 8.06 12.16 -10.00
CA THR A 155 8.21 13.57 -9.63
C THR A 155 7.42 13.97 -8.39
N LYS A 156 6.29 13.32 -8.11
CA LYS A 156 5.40 13.66 -6.99
C LYS A 156 5.58 12.77 -5.77
N VAL A 157 6.07 11.54 -5.94
CA VAL A 157 6.23 10.56 -4.86
C VAL A 157 7.69 10.16 -4.68
N LEU A 158 8.25 9.40 -5.63
CA LEU A 158 9.53 8.71 -5.41
C LEU A 158 10.67 9.69 -5.15
N GLU A 159 10.83 10.70 -5.99
CA GLU A 159 11.93 11.65 -5.85
C GLU A 159 11.83 12.50 -4.56
N PRO A 160 10.72 13.22 -4.28
CA PRO A 160 10.64 14.09 -3.11
C PRO A 160 10.51 13.35 -1.77
N LEU A 161 9.82 12.20 -1.73
CA LEU A 161 9.43 11.54 -0.48
C LEU A 161 10.29 10.31 -0.15
N VAL A 162 10.96 9.71 -1.14
CA VAL A 162 11.73 8.47 -0.95
C VAL A 162 13.21 8.66 -1.28
N LEU A 163 13.53 8.90 -2.56
CA LEU A 163 14.89 8.88 -3.08
C LEU A 163 15.73 10.05 -2.57
N LYS A 164 15.20 11.28 -2.57
CA LYS A 164 15.92 12.43 -2.02
C LYS A 164 16.18 12.26 -0.51
N PRO A 165 15.19 11.96 0.34
CA PRO A 165 15.45 11.64 1.75
C PRO A 165 16.45 10.50 1.95
N ALA A 166 16.40 9.45 1.12
CA ALA A 166 17.35 8.34 1.20
C ALA A 166 18.79 8.79 0.91
N ARG A 167 19.02 9.53 -0.18
CA ARG A 167 20.34 10.08 -0.54
C ARG A 167 20.87 11.04 0.53
N GLU A 168 19.98 11.81 1.17
CA GLU A 168 20.30 12.71 2.27
C GLU A 168 20.44 12.02 3.63
N LYS A 169 20.26 10.69 3.72
CA LYS A 169 20.27 9.89 4.96
C LYS A 169 19.21 10.36 5.98
N LYS A 170 18.08 10.86 5.49
CA LYS A 170 16.95 11.38 6.26
C LYS A 170 15.72 10.49 6.23
N LEU A 171 15.70 9.44 5.42
CA LEU A 171 14.60 8.48 5.39
C LEU A 171 14.49 7.78 6.76
N LYS A 172 13.32 7.88 7.40
CA LYS A 172 13.07 7.46 8.79
C LYS A 172 12.43 6.08 8.92
N LYS A 173 11.58 5.73 7.96
CA LYS A 173 10.97 4.42 7.81
C LYS A 173 11.01 4.01 6.33
N PRO A 174 10.98 2.72 6.03
CA PRO A 174 10.60 2.21 4.72
C PRO A 174 9.28 2.81 4.26
N VAL A 175 9.07 2.89 2.95
CA VAL A 175 7.88 3.48 2.34
C VAL A 175 7.12 2.43 1.56
N LEU A 176 5.82 2.31 1.82
CA LEU A 176 4.89 1.56 0.98
C LEU A 176 4.11 2.58 0.15
N VAL A 177 4.26 2.53 -1.18
CA VAL A 177 3.42 3.31 -2.08
C VAL A 177 2.31 2.42 -2.61
N ILE A 178 1.06 2.80 -2.37
CA ILE A 178 -0.12 2.17 -2.96
C ILE A 178 -0.59 3.04 -4.12
N ILE A 179 -0.42 2.55 -5.33
CA ILE A 179 -0.82 3.18 -6.58
C ILE A 179 -2.22 2.68 -6.93
N ILE A 180 -3.20 3.57 -6.93
CA ILE A 180 -4.59 3.25 -7.29
C ILE A 180 -4.85 3.78 -8.68
N THR A 181 -5.20 2.92 -9.65
CA THR A 181 -5.45 3.33 -11.04
C THR A 181 -6.49 2.43 -11.71
N ASP A 182 -7.21 2.98 -12.69
CA ASP A 182 -8.19 2.28 -13.51
C ASP A 182 -7.70 1.95 -14.91
N GLY A 183 -6.44 2.26 -15.23
CA GLY A 183 -6.00 2.35 -16.61
C GLY A 183 -4.52 2.09 -16.86
N VAL A 184 -4.22 1.82 -18.13
CA VAL A 184 -2.86 1.78 -18.66
C VAL A 184 -2.26 3.20 -18.65
N PRO A 185 -0.95 3.38 -18.37
CA PRO A 185 -0.31 4.68 -18.51
C PRO A 185 -0.53 5.31 -19.90
N THR A 186 -0.99 6.57 -19.93
CA THR A 186 -1.25 7.34 -21.16
C THR A 186 -0.63 8.73 -21.09
N GLY A 187 -0.38 9.35 -22.25
CA GLY A 187 0.22 10.68 -22.31
C GLY A 187 1.73 10.72 -22.05
N GLU A 188 2.37 9.55 -21.98
CA GLU A 188 3.82 9.40 -21.86
C GLU A 188 4.31 8.15 -22.63
N ASN A 189 5.62 7.94 -22.71
CA ASN A 189 6.16 6.71 -23.29
C ASN A 189 5.86 5.52 -22.36
N PRO A 190 5.30 4.39 -22.85
CA PRO A 190 4.91 3.24 -22.02
C PRO A 190 6.02 2.69 -21.12
N LEU A 191 7.29 2.79 -21.56
CA LEU A 191 8.45 2.28 -20.81
C LEU A 191 8.85 3.16 -19.62
N ILE A 192 8.22 4.33 -19.43
CA ILE A 192 8.60 5.27 -18.35
C ILE A 192 8.27 4.69 -16.98
N LEU A 193 7.18 3.94 -16.82
CA LEU A 193 6.81 3.34 -15.54
C LEU A 193 7.83 2.30 -15.10
N GLU A 194 8.07 1.26 -15.92
CA GLU A 194 9.07 0.22 -15.67
C GLU A 194 10.45 0.81 -15.37
N LYS A 195 10.89 1.78 -16.21
CA LYS A 195 12.15 2.49 -16.00
C LYS A 195 12.17 3.26 -14.67
N THR A 196 11.05 3.85 -14.27
CA THR A 196 10.94 4.58 -13.01
C THR A 196 11.07 3.64 -11.81
N ILE A 197 10.38 2.51 -11.84
CA ILE A 197 10.44 1.46 -10.81
C ILE A 197 11.88 0.94 -10.68
N LYS A 198 12.47 0.49 -11.78
CA LYS A 198 13.83 -0.06 -11.84
C LYS A 198 14.86 0.93 -11.30
N ASN A 199 14.78 2.19 -11.72
CA ASN A 199 15.72 3.22 -11.26
C ASN A 199 15.54 3.50 -9.77
N ALA A 200 14.32 3.56 -9.25
CA ALA A 200 14.09 3.81 -7.83
C ALA A 200 14.68 2.71 -6.95
N LYS A 201 14.44 1.43 -7.29
CA LYS A 201 14.99 0.28 -6.57
C LYS A 201 16.52 0.22 -6.70
N SER A 202 17.07 0.49 -7.89
CA SER A 202 18.52 0.58 -8.12
C SER A 202 19.18 1.72 -7.35
N ASP A 203 18.52 2.87 -7.22
CA ASP A 203 19.07 4.00 -6.48
C ASP A 203 19.04 3.77 -4.98
N LEU A 204 17.97 3.13 -4.47
CA LEU A 204 17.88 2.73 -3.06
C LEU A 204 18.89 1.66 -2.68
N SER A 205 19.17 0.68 -3.55
CA SER A 205 20.18 -0.35 -3.29
C SER A 205 21.61 0.20 -3.18
N LYS A 206 21.88 1.39 -3.74
CA LYS A 206 23.16 2.12 -3.56
C LYS A 206 23.23 2.91 -2.26
N THR A 207 22.12 3.01 -1.51
CA THR A 207 22.08 3.66 -0.20
C THR A 207 22.21 2.63 0.92
N LYS A 208 22.42 3.08 2.15
CA LYS A 208 22.43 2.21 3.34
C LYS A 208 21.08 1.53 3.62
N TYR A 209 19.99 1.99 3.01
CA TYR A 209 18.64 1.53 3.29
C TYR A 209 18.23 0.29 2.47
N GLY A 210 18.95 -0.03 1.38
CA GLY A 210 18.62 -1.16 0.52
C GLY A 210 17.36 -0.95 -0.33
N SER A 211 17.12 -1.84 -1.29
CA SER A 211 15.93 -1.79 -2.15
C SER A 211 14.63 -2.12 -1.42
N GLY A 212 14.70 -2.87 -0.31
CA GLY A 212 13.56 -3.21 0.55
C GLY A 212 12.93 -2.00 1.26
N ALA A 213 13.62 -0.85 1.28
CA ALA A 213 13.09 0.40 1.82
C ALA A 213 11.89 0.99 1.03
N LEU A 214 11.53 0.39 -0.10
CA LEU A 214 10.39 0.78 -0.93
C LEU A 214 9.56 -0.45 -1.33
N GLY A 215 8.31 -0.51 -0.89
CA GLY A 215 7.26 -1.38 -1.44
C GLY A 215 6.41 -0.60 -2.46
N LEU A 216 6.02 -1.24 -3.55
CA LEU A 216 5.19 -0.67 -4.60
C LEU A 216 4.00 -1.59 -4.86
N GLN A 217 2.83 -1.18 -4.40
CA GLN A 217 1.58 -1.90 -4.60
C GLN A 217 0.77 -1.21 -5.69
N PHE A 218 0.35 -1.94 -6.72
CA PHE A 218 -0.65 -1.48 -7.67
C PHE A 218 -2.01 -2.07 -7.29
N ALA A 219 -3.02 -1.21 -7.20
CA ALA A 219 -4.39 -1.59 -6.91
C ALA A 219 -5.28 -1.11 -8.05
N GLN A 220 -5.85 -2.06 -8.79
CA GLN A 220 -6.80 -1.73 -9.85
C GLN A 220 -8.13 -1.29 -9.24
N VAL A 221 -8.71 -0.22 -9.78
CA VAL A 221 -10.12 0.13 -9.57
C VAL A 221 -10.89 0.06 -10.88
N GLY A 222 -12.15 -0.35 -10.81
CA GLY A 222 -12.96 -0.63 -12.00
C GLY A 222 -12.56 -1.91 -12.74
N ASN A 223 -13.27 -2.20 -13.83
CA ASN A 223 -13.22 -3.49 -14.53
C ASN A 223 -12.55 -3.44 -15.92
N ASP A 224 -11.68 -2.44 -16.15
CA ASP A 224 -10.99 -2.26 -17.43
C ASP A 224 -10.04 -3.44 -17.72
N ILE A 225 -10.35 -4.19 -18.78
CA ILE A 225 -9.55 -5.36 -19.20
C ILE A 225 -8.12 -4.94 -19.61
N PRO A 226 -7.89 -3.88 -20.42
CA PRO A 226 -6.55 -3.39 -20.70
C PRO A 226 -5.71 -3.06 -19.46
N ALA A 227 -6.31 -2.43 -18.44
CA ALA A 227 -5.64 -2.14 -17.18
C ALA A 227 -5.22 -3.43 -16.46
N ARG A 228 -6.12 -4.41 -16.38
CA ARG A 228 -5.82 -5.73 -15.80
C ARG A 228 -4.67 -6.42 -16.53
N ASP A 229 -4.75 -6.50 -17.86
CA ASP A 229 -3.73 -7.14 -18.69
C ASP A 229 -2.37 -6.42 -18.59
N PHE A 230 -2.37 -5.12 -18.33
CA PHE A 230 -1.15 -4.34 -18.10
C PHE A 230 -0.54 -4.65 -16.74
N LEU A 231 -1.35 -4.65 -15.68
CA LEU A 231 -0.90 -4.94 -14.32
C LEU A 231 -0.39 -6.38 -14.20
N ALA A 232 -1.12 -7.35 -14.74
CA ALA A 232 -0.68 -8.75 -14.78
C ALA A 232 0.67 -8.94 -15.50
N LYS A 233 0.93 -8.16 -16.56
CA LYS A 233 2.24 -8.17 -17.25
C LYS A 233 3.34 -7.53 -16.42
N LEU A 234 3.01 -6.47 -15.68
CA LEU A 234 3.97 -5.78 -14.81
C LEU A 234 4.41 -6.69 -13.66
N ASP A 235 3.48 -7.46 -13.12
CA ASP A 235 3.65 -8.36 -11.98
C ASP A 235 4.60 -9.53 -12.30
N VAL A 236 4.45 -10.13 -13.49
CA VAL A 236 5.32 -11.24 -13.94
C VAL A 236 6.53 -10.78 -14.77
N ASP A 237 6.79 -9.48 -14.84
CA ASP A 237 7.91 -8.96 -15.63
C ASP A 237 9.25 -9.42 -15.04
N PRO A 238 10.17 -10.00 -15.84
CA PRO A 238 11.42 -10.55 -15.33
C PRO A 238 12.38 -9.50 -14.76
N GLU A 239 12.21 -8.22 -15.09
CA GLU A 239 13.03 -7.13 -14.57
C GLU A 239 12.38 -6.41 -13.37
N VAL A 240 11.06 -6.20 -13.37
CA VAL A 240 10.38 -5.39 -12.35
C VAL A 240 9.30 -6.12 -11.54
N GLY A 241 8.90 -7.33 -11.91
CA GLY A 241 7.85 -8.11 -11.24
C GLY A 241 8.11 -8.27 -9.76
N GLY A 242 9.24 -8.89 -9.39
CA GLY A 242 9.67 -9.00 -7.98
C GLY A 242 10.04 -7.67 -7.29
N MET A 243 9.72 -6.52 -7.88
CA MET A 243 9.85 -5.19 -7.28
C MET A 243 8.51 -4.53 -6.94
N VAL A 244 7.41 -5.08 -7.44
CA VAL A 244 6.03 -4.59 -7.29
C VAL A 244 5.13 -5.75 -6.86
N ASP A 245 3.88 -5.43 -6.53
CA ASP A 245 2.79 -6.38 -6.43
C ASP A 245 1.56 -5.72 -7.07
N CYS A 246 0.70 -6.50 -7.72
CA CYS A 246 -0.49 -6.02 -8.41
C CYS A 246 -1.74 -6.77 -7.94
N THR A 247 -2.71 -6.05 -7.38
CA THR A 247 -4.03 -6.62 -7.05
C THR A 247 -5.10 -6.09 -8.00
N SER A 248 -5.91 -6.99 -8.57
CA SER A 248 -7.07 -6.59 -9.38
C SER A 248 -8.18 -5.99 -8.51
N ASN A 249 -9.23 -5.45 -9.13
CA ASN A 249 -10.37 -4.96 -8.36
C ASN A 249 -11.04 -6.10 -7.58
N TYR A 250 -11.78 -5.74 -6.52
CA TYR A 250 -12.40 -6.71 -5.63
C TYR A 250 -13.30 -7.70 -6.36
N GLU A 251 -14.11 -7.24 -7.31
CA GLU A 251 -15.05 -8.08 -8.04
C GLU A 251 -14.35 -9.18 -8.86
N ILE A 252 -13.27 -8.84 -9.56
CA ILE A 252 -12.52 -9.81 -10.38
C ILE A 252 -11.79 -10.81 -9.47
N GLU A 253 -11.08 -10.32 -8.44
CA GLU A 253 -10.38 -11.16 -7.47
C GLU A 253 -11.33 -12.15 -6.79
N LYS A 254 -12.54 -11.67 -6.46
CA LYS A 254 -13.57 -12.50 -5.86
C LYS A 254 -14.04 -13.59 -6.81
N GLU A 255 -14.32 -13.27 -8.08
CA GLU A 255 -14.73 -14.27 -9.08
C GLU A 255 -13.64 -15.34 -9.29
N GLU A 256 -12.37 -14.94 -9.32
CA GLU A 256 -11.24 -15.85 -9.47
C GLU A 256 -11.09 -16.78 -8.25
N MET A 257 -11.13 -16.24 -7.04
CA MET A 257 -11.07 -17.03 -5.79
C MET A 257 -12.27 -17.96 -5.63
N GLU A 258 -13.47 -17.50 -5.96
CA GLU A 258 -14.69 -18.33 -5.94
C GLU A 258 -14.58 -19.50 -6.92
N SER A 259 -13.95 -19.29 -8.09
CA SER A 259 -13.69 -20.36 -9.05
C SER A 259 -12.72 -21.44 -8.51
N LEU A 260 -11.85 -21.08 -7.57
CA LEU A 260 -10.95 -21.96 -6.83
C LEU A 260 -11.60 -22.54 -5.54
N GLY A 261 -12.88 -22.23 -5.30
CA GLY A 261 -13.63 -22.73 -4.14
C GLY A 261 -13.35 -21.99 -2.84
N THR A 262 -12.79 -20.78 -2.91
CA THR A 262 -12.46 -19.94 -1.75
C THR A 262 -13.30 -18.67 -1.77
N GLU A 263 -13.94 -18.32 -0.65
CA GLU A 263 -14.66 -17.06 -0.53
C GLU A 263 -13.67 -15.92 -0.23
N LEU A 264 -13.74 -14.84 -1.01
CA LEU A 264 -13.00 -13.61 -0.76
C LEU A 264 -13.95 -12.53 -0.27
N THR A 265 -13.75 -12.05 0.95
CA THR A 265 -14.42 -10.85 1.46
C THR A 265 -13.64 -9.60 1.07
N TYR A 266 -14.31 -8.45 1.06
CA TYR A 266 -13.67 -7.18 0.76
C TYR A 266 -12.51 -6.86 1.73
N GLU A 267 -12.67 -7.18 3.01
CA GLU A 267 -11.64 -6.97 4.01
C GLU A 267 -10.45 -7.92 3.83
N THR A 268 -10.67 -9.17 3.42
CA THR A 268 -9.55 -10.07 3.07
C THR A 268 -8.85 -9.65 1.78
N TRP A 269 -9.57 -9.08 0.82
CA TRP A 269 -8.97 -8.44 -0.37
C TRP A 269 -8.12 -7.23 0.01
N LEU A 270 -8.57 -6.39 0.95
CA LEU A 270 -7.75 -5.30 1.49
C LEU A 270 -6.46 -5.81 2.15
N VAL A 271 -6.52 -6.95 2.85
CA VAL A 271 -5.31 -7.55 3.44
C VAL A 271 -4.30 -7.96 2.37
N LYS A 272 -4.76 -8.61 1.28
CA LYS A 272 -3.90 -8.93 0.12
C LYS A 272 -3.24 -7.67 -0.42
N MET A 273 -4.03 -6.65 -0.76
CA MET A 273 -3.54 -5.38 -1.29
C MET A 273 -2.58 -4.66 -0.34
N PHE A 274 -2.79 -4.72 0.97
CA PHE A 274 -1.87 -4.05 1.92
C PHE A 274 -0.55 -4.79 2.12
N LEU A 275 -0.53 -6.10 1.93
CA LEU A 275 0.59 -6.94 2.28
C LEU A 275 1.39 -7.46 1.08
N GLY A 276 0.80 -7.56 -0.11
CA GLY A 276 1.44 -8.11 -1.32
C GLY A 276 2.85 -7.57 -1.54
N ALA A 277 2.96 -6.24 -1.71
CA ALA A 277 4.25 -5.58 -1.95
C ALA A 277 5.27 -5.65 -0.78
N ILE A 278 4.88 -6.12 0.42
CA ILE A 278 5.73 -6.11 1.64
C ILE A 278 5.83 -7.46 2.38
N ASP A 279 5.08 -8.48 1.98
CA ASP A 279 5.09 -9.83 2.54
C ASP A 279 5.08 -10.87 1.40
N PRO A 280 6.20 -11.61 1.19
CA PRO A 280 6.29 -12.59 0.10
C PRO A 280 5.18 -13.64 0.12
N LYS A 281 4.61 -13.94 1.31
CA LYS A 281 3.48 -14.86 1.40
C LYS A 281 2.26 -14.39 0.61
N TYR A 282 1.99 -13.08 0.59
CA TYR A 282 0.82 -12.51 -0.07
C TYR A 282 1.10 -12.23 -1.56
N ASP A 283 2.33 -11.86 -1.89
CA ASP A 283 2.87 -11.76 -3.26
C ASP A 283 2.63 -13.08 -4.04
N GLU A 284 2.98 -14.22 -3.43
CA GLU A 284 2.80 -15.55 -4.02
C GLU A 284 1.34 -16.05 -4.09
N MET A 285 0.34 -15.31 -3.56
CA MET A 285 -1.06 -15.79 -3.59
C MET A 285 -1.73 -15.61 -4.95
N ASP A 286 -1.20 -14.73 -5.79
CA ASP A 286 -1.76 -14.33 -7.08
C ASP A 286 -0.97 -14.88 -8.29
N GLU A 287 0.12 -15.62 -8.03
CA GLU A 287 0.99 -16.33 -9.00
C GLU A 287 0.64 -17.82 -9.19
#